data_AF-A0A959L282-F1
#
_entry.id   AF-A0A959L282-F1
#
_cell.length_a   1.000
_cell.length_b   1.000
_cell.length_c   1.000
_cell.angle_alpha   90.00
_cell.angle_beta   90.00
_cell.angle_gamma   90.00
#
_symmetry.space_group_name_H-M   'P 1'
#
loop_
_entity.id
_entity.type
_entity.pdbx_description
1 polymer ?
#
loop_
_entity_poly.entity_id
_entity_poly.type
_entity_poly.pdbx_seq_one_letter_code
_entity_poly.pdbx_strand_id
1 'polypeptide(L)'
;MKHQAYPSKVLLFGEYTVLYGGQALAIPYQKYSGLWHKDKPETFIDLSLFFSHLRKINQLLHSPLDLNILEILENEYHYFSNIPQGVGLGSSAALSASIYDLSTNSSHLS
;
A
#
# COMPACT_ATOMS: atom_id res chain seq x y z
N MET A 1 6.43 13.06 -7.78
CA MET A 1 5.72 12.44 -6.62
C MET A 1 5.80 13.32 -5.39
N LYS A 2 4.64 13.67 -4.80
CA LYS A 2 4.61 14.18 -3.42
C LYS A 2 5.17 13.08 -2.51
N HIS A 3 6.01 13.45 -1.55
CA HIS A 3 6.43 12.58 -0.45
C HIS A 3 5.22 12.32 0.47
N GLN A 4 4.25 11.54 -0.01
CA GLN A 4 3.04 11.23 0.73
C GLN A 4 3.23 9.93 1.50
N ALA A 5 3.24 10.04 2.81
CA ALA A 5 3.27 8.89 3.71
C ALA A 5 1.86 8.32 3.88
N TYR A 6 1.75 6.99 3.80
CA TYR A 6 0.52 6.23 4.02
C TYR A 6 0.56 5.67 5.44
N PRO A 7 -0.22 6.24 6.38
CA PRO A 7 -0.12 5.89 7.79
C PRO A 7 -0.64 4.47 8.06
N SER A 8 -0.07 3.83 9.07
CA SER A 8 -0.62 2.63 9.69
C SER A 8 -1.95 2.92 10.38
N LYS A 9 -2.60 1.89 10.91
CA LYS A 9 -3.82 2.02 11.71
C LYS A 9 -3.71 1.31 13.05
N VAL A 10 -4.47 1.78 14.03
CA VAL A 10 -4.72 1.09 15.29
C VAL A 10 -6.23 0.90 15.44
N LEU A 11 -6.65 -0.30 15.85
CA LEU A 11 -8.03 -0.54 16.26
C LEU A 11 -8.18 -0.16 17.73
N LEU A 12 -9.11 0.74 18.03
CA LEU A 12 -9.47 1.11 19.40
C LEU A 12 -10.47 0.11 19.99
N PHE A 13 -11.38 -0.40 19.15
CA PHE A 13 -12.26 -1.52 19.51
C PHE A 13 -12.76 -2.24 18.25
N GLY A 14 -13.25 -3.46 18.46
CA GLY A 14 -13.96 -4.24 17.45
C GLY A 14 -13.11 -5.21 16.62
N GLU A 15 -12.00 -5.69 17.17
CA GLU A 15 -11.11 -6.65 16.49
C GLU A 15 -11.83 -7.95 16.09
N TYR A 16 -12.65 -8.51 16.99
CA TYR A 16 -13.46 -9.70 16.67
C TYR A 16 -14.79 -9.35 16.01
N THR A 17 -15.42 -8.23 16.40
CA THR A 17 -16.75 -7.87 15.91
C THR A 17 -16.74 -7.60 14.41
N VAL A 18 -15.67 -7.00 13.86
CA VAL A 18 -15.55 -6.73 12.42
C VAL A 18 -15.58 -8.01 11.58
N LEU A 19 -15.14 -9.15 12.11
CA LEU A 19 -15.17 -10.44 11.42
C LEU A 19 -16.60 -10.98 11.26
N TYR A 20 -17.53 -10.52 12.08
CA TYR A 20 -18.94 -10.94 12.09
C TYR A 20 -19.89 -9.81 11.66
N GLY A 21 -19.38 -8.79 10.96
CA GLY A 21 -20.18 -7.67 10.46
C GLY A 21 -20.58 -6.65 11.53
N GLY A 22 -19.99 -6.71 12.72
CA GLY A 22 -20.17 -5.71 13.78
C GLY A 22 -19.35 -4.45 13.55
N GLN A 23 -19.56 -3.46 14.41
CA GLN A 23 -18.86 -2.17 14.35
C GLN A 23 -17.43 -2.28 14.92
N ALA A 24 -16.52 -1.50 14.35
CA ALA A 24 -15.15 -1.31 14.82
C ALA A 24 -14.73 0.15 14.63
N LEU A 25 -13.81 0.62 15.46
CA LEU A 25 -13.23 1.95 15.33
C LEU A 25 -11.72 1.83 15.15
N ALA A 26 -11.24 2.28 13.99
CA ALA A 26 -9.82 2.42 13.70
C ALA A 26 -9.44 3.89 13.62
N ILE A 27 -8.21 4.21 14.04
CA ILE A 27 -7.61 5.53 13.84
C ILE A 27 -6.28 5.40 13.09
N PRO A 28 -5.88 6.41 12.29
CA PRO A 28 -4.53 6.48 11.75
C PRO A 28 -3.50 6.54 12.87
N TYR A 29 -2.40 5.80 12.72
CA TYR A 29 -1.28 5.83 13.64
C TYR A 29 0.00 6.23 12.89
N GLN A 30 0.35 7.51 13.01
CA GLN A 30 1.38 8.16 12.19
C GLN A 30 2.81 7.72 12.51
N LYS A 31 3.04 7.05 13.66
CA LYS A 31 4.38 6.55 14.03
C LYS A 31 4.92 5.55 13.01
N TYR A 32 4.02 4.78 12.39
CA TYR A 32 4.37 3.84 11.35
C TYR A 32 3.66 4.21 10.05
N SER A 33 4.39 4.16 8.94
CA SER A 33 3.88 4.51 7.62
C SER A 33 4.68 3.85 6.51
N GLY A 34 4.05 3.71 5.34
CA GLY A 34 4.72 3.38 4.09
C GLY A 34 4.85 4.59 3.17
N LEU A 35 5.85 4.60 2.30
CA LEU A 35 6.05 5.65 1.29
C LEU A 35 6.86 5.13 0.10
N TRP A 36 6.68 5.77 -1.05
CA TRP A 36 7.46 5.53 -2.26
C TRP A 36 8.64 6.51 -2.32
N HIS A 37 9.82 5.99 -2.64
CA HIS A 37 11.05 6.77 -2.75
C HIS A 37 11.81 6.41 -4.03
N LYS A 38 12.52 7.35 -4.66
CA LYS A 38 13.32 7.06 -5.87
C LYS A 38 14.63 6.36 -5.54
N ASP A 39 15.33 6.85 -4.53
CA ASP A 39 16.59 6.25 -4.11
C ASP A 39 16.33 4.90 -3.46
N LYS A 40 17.21 3.94 -3.73
CA LYS A 40 17.19 2.59 -3.14
C LYS A 40 17.75 2.64 -1.72
N PRO A 41 16.94 2.51 -0.66
CA PRO A 41 17.44 2.48 0.71
C PRO A 41 18.07 1.10 1.00
N GLU A 42 18.85 1.01 2.08
CA GLU A 42 19.43 -0.26 2.55
C GLU A 42 18.36 -1.31 2.90
N THR A 43 17.18 -0.86 3.32
CA THR A 43 16.04 -1.71 3.65
C THR A 43 14.81 -1.30 2.83
N PHE A 44 14.42 -2.15 1.89
CA PHE A 44 13.21 -1.98 1.07
C PHE A 44 12.43 -3.28 1.00
N ILE A 45 11.13 -3.17 0.72
CA ILE A 45 10.28 -4.34 0.50
C ILE A 45 10.37 -4.70 -0.99
N ASP A 46 10.79 -5.92 -1.29
CA ASP A 46 10.75 -6.44 -2.66
C ASP A 46 9.30 -6.76 -3.05
N LEU A 47 8.81 -6.05 -4.07
CA LEU A 47 7.44 -6.17 -4.58
C LEU A 47 7.37 -6.88 -5.94
N SER A 48 8.49 -7.39 -6.47
CA SER A 48 8.54 -8.02 -7.79
C SER A 48 7.55 -9.19 -7.96
N LEU A 49 7.49 -10.07 -6.95
CA LEU A 49 6.52 -11.17 -6.92
C LEU A 49 5.07 -10.67 -6.83
N PHE A 50 4.83 -9.61 -6.06
CA PHE A 50 3.51 -9.02 -5.90
C PHE A 50 3.02 -8.37 -7.21
N PHE A 51 3.88 -7.60 -7.88
CA PHE A 51 3.55 -6.99 -9.17
C PHE A 51 3.36 -8.03 -10.28
N SER A 52 4.17 -9.09 -10.29
CA SER A 52 3.96 -10.24 -11.16
C SER A 52 2.59 -10.89 -10.94
N HIS A 53 2.16 -11.02 -9.68
CA HIS A 53 0.84 -11.52 -9.34
C HIS A 53 -0.27 -10.56 -9.82
N LEU A 54 -0.16 -9.25 -9.56
CA LEU A 54 -1.13 -8.23 -10.00
C LEU A 54 -1.32 -8.25 -11.52
N ARG A 55 -0.25 -8.35 -12.30
CA ARG A 55 -0.31 -8.45 -13.77
C ARG A 55 -1.11 -9.67 -14.24
N LYS A 56 -0.94 -10.82 -13.58
CA LYS A 56 -1.68 -12.05 -13.91
C LYS A 56 -3.17 -11.93 -13.60
N ILE A 57 -3.53 -11.38 -12.44
CA ILE A 57 -4.92 -11.31 -12.03
C ILE A 57 -5.69 -10.15 -12.68
N ASN A 58 -5.02 -9.12 -13.18
CA ASN A 58 -5.71 -7.99 -13.82
C ASN A 58 -6.48 -8.40 -15.07
N GLN A 59 -6.01 -9.41 -15.81
CA GLN A 59 -6.77 -9.97 -16.93
C GLN A 59 -8.13 -10.56 -16.49
N LEU A 60 -8.26 -10.89 -15.19
CA LEU A 60 -9.46 -11.45 -14.57
C LEU A 60 -10.26 -10.41 -13.77
N LEU A 61 -9.68 -9.23 -13.52
CA LEU A 61 -10.29 -8.18 -12.71
C LEU A 61 -10.74 -7.03 -13.64
N HIS A 62 -12.03 -6.72 -13.65
CA HIS A 62 -12.56 -5.47 -14.20
C HIS A 62 -12.23 -4.27 -13.28
N SER A 63 -10.95 -4.11 -12.95
CA SER A 63 -10.46 -3.13 -11.98
C SER A 63 -10.08 -1.82 -12.67
N PRO A 64 -10.26 -0.66 -12.02
CA PRO A 64 -9.76 0.63 -12.51
C PRO A 64 -8.24 0.82 -12.32
N LEU A 65 -7.51 -0.21 -11.88
CA LEU A 65 -6.07 -0.15 -11.67
C LEU A 65 -5.33 -0.02 -13.02
N ASP A 66 -4.74 1.16 -13.26
CA ASP A 66 -3.79 1.34 -14.37
C ASP A 66 -2.48 0.62 -14.05
N LEU A 67 -2.25 -0.53 -14.69
CA LEU A 67 -1.04 -1.33 -14.44
C LEU A 67 0.23 -0.75 -15.05
N ASN A 68 0.15 0.26 -15.93
CA ASN A 68 1.36 0.90 -16.46
C ASN A 68 2.16 1.55 -15.34
N ILE A 69 1.50 1.94 -14.24
CA ILE A 69 2.19 2.46 -13.05
C ILE A 69 3.10 1.43 -12.40
N LEU A 70 2.77 0.13 -12.50
CA LEU A 70 3.57 -0.91 -11.87
C LEU A 70 4.96 -0.97 -12.48
N GLU A 71 5.08 -0.75 -13.79
CA GLU A 71 6.38 -0.72 -14.48
C GLU A 71 7.24 0.46 -14.01
N ILE A 72 6.63 1.63 -13.84
CA ILE A 72 7.32 2.80 -13.26
C ILE A 72 7.74 2.51 -11.83
N LEU A 73 6.87 1.92 -11.01
CA LEU A 73 7.17 1.59 -9.61
C LEU A 73 8.24 0.50 -9.49
N GLU A 74 8.33 -0.43 -10.44
CA GLU A 74 9.37 -1.48 -10.46
C GLU A 74 10.75 -0.93 -10.83
N ASN A 75 10.78 0.07 -11.73
CA ASN A 75 12.02 0.59 -12.32
C ASN A 75 12.58 1.84 -11.64
N GLU A 76 11.71 2.73 -11.15
CA GLU A 76 12.09 4.07 -10.70
C GLU A 76 11.87 4.32 -9.21
N TYR A 77 11.14 3.45 -8.52
CA TYR A 77 10.77 3.67 -7.12
C TYR A 77 10.94 2.42 -6.26
N HIS A 78 11.06 2.65 -4.96
CA HIS A 78 11.17 1.64 -3.93
C HIS A 78 10.16 1.94 -2.82
N TYR A 79 9.43 0.91 -2.40
CA TYR A 79 8.50 1.04 -1.29
C TYR A 79 9.23 0.83 0.03
N PHE A 80 9.24 1.88 0.84
CA PHE A 80 9.72 1.85 2.22
C PHE A 80 8.55 1.74 3.17
N SER A 81 8.69 0.94 4.22
CA SER A 81 7.71 0.87 5.30
C SER A 81 8.40 0.48 6.59
N ASN A 82 8.14 1.27 7.64
CA ASN A 82 8.51 0.90 9.01
C ASN A 82 7.34 0.23 9.75
N ILE A 83 6.23 -0.09 9.07
CA ILE A 83 5.05 -0.73 9.68
C ILE A 83 5.37 -2.20 10.00
N PRO A 84 5.36 -2.61 11.28
CA PRO A 84 5.58 -4.00 11.64
C PRO A 84 4.54 -4.92 10.99
N GLN A 85 5.00 -6.02 10.41
CA GLN A 85 4.14 -7.00 9.75
C GLN A 85 3.59 -8.01 10.76
N GLY A 86 2.38 -8.54 10.51
CA GLY A 86 1.79 -9.61 11.32
C GLY A 86 1.13 -9.17 12.64
N VAL A 87 1.09 -7.86 12.96
CA VAL A 87 0.58 -7.35 14.24
C VAL A 87 -0.68 -6.48 14.13
N GLY A 88 -1.38 -6.53 12.99
CA GLY A 88 -2.65 -5.80 12.82
C GLY A 88 -2.54 -4.28 12.63
N LEU A 89 -1.32 -3.73 12.44
CA LEU A 89 -1.09 -2.30 12.17
C LEU A 89 -1.42 -1.86 10.73
N GLY A 90 -1.76 -2.79 9.85
CA GLY A 90 -2.21 -2.47 8.48
C GLY A 90 -1.08 -2.17 7.50
N SER A 91 0.03 -2.91 7.55
CA SER A 91 1.12 -2.78 6.57
C SER A 91 0.67 -3.03 5.12
N SER A 92 -0.15 -4.07 4.91
CA SER A 92 -0.74 -4.38 3.61
C SER A 92 -1.71 -3.31 3.15
N ALA A 93 -2.55 -2.78 4.05
CA ALA A 93 -3.50 -1.72 3.73
C ALA A 93 -2.79 -0.43 3.28
N ALA A 94 -1.69 -0.05 3.96
CA ALA A 94 -0.88 1.10 3.55
C ALA A 94 -0.27 0.91 2.15
N LEU A 95 0.26 -0.29 1.86
CA LEU A 95 0.81 -0.61 0.54
C LEU A 95 -0.28 -0.55 -0.55
N SER A 96 -1.42 -1.22 -0.31
CA SER A 96 -2.54 -1.23 -1.25
C SER A 96 -3.09 0.17 -1.51
N ALA A 97 -3.26 0.99 -0.47
CA ALA A 97 -3.70 2.37 -0.61
C ALA A 97 -2.71 3.19 -1.44
N SER A 98 -1.40 2.99 -1.24
CA SER A 98 -0.37 3.72 -1.98
C SER A 98 -0.33 3.40 -3.46
N ILE A 99 -0.52 2.13 -3.83
CA ILE A 99 -0.57 1.70 -5.22
C ILE A 99 -1.88 2.20 -5.85
N TYR A 100 -2.98 2.08 -5.11
CA TYR A 100 -4.29 2.53 -5.59
C TYR A 100 -4.26 4.02 -5.92
N ASP A 101 -3.79 4.87 -4.99
CA ASP A 101 -3.69 6.33 -5.19
C ASP A 101 -2.87 6.67 -6.44
N LEU A 102 -1.70 6.04 -6.62
CA LEU A 102 -0.86 6.23 -7.80
C LEU A 102 -1.50 5.73 -9.11
N SER A 103 -2.24 4.63 -9.05
CA SER A 103 -2.91 4.05 -10.22
C SER A 103 -4.14 4.82 -10.66
N THR A 104 -4.82 5.53 -9.74
CA THR A 104 -6.03 6.29 -10.05
C THR A 104 -5.79 7.78 -10.29
N ASN A 105 -4.69 8.33 -9.75
CA ASN A 105 -4.36 9.76 -9.84
C ASN A 105 -3.05 9.98 -10.61
N SER A 106 -3.05 9.69 -11.92
CA SER A 106 -1.88 9.77 -12.82
C SER A 106 -1.27 11.18 -12.95
N SER A 107 -1.88 12.22 -12.37
CA SER A 107 -1.38 13.60 -12.33
C SER A 107 -0.23 13.84 -11.34
N HIS A 108 0.21 12.82 -10.59
CA HIS A 108 1.28 12.92 -9.58
C HIS A 108 2.68 12.47 -10.03
N LEU A 109 2.79 12.03 -11.29
CA LEU A 109 4.01 11.47 -11.89
C LEU A 109 4.76 12.46 -12.81
N SER A 110 4.12 13.57 -13.17
CA SER A 110 4.72 14.69 -13.90
C SER A 110 5.56 15.62 -13.01
#